data_AF-A0A812YL74-F1
#
_entry.id   AF-A0A812YL74-F1
#
_cell.length_a   1.000
_cell.length_b   1.000
_cell.length_c   1.000
_cell.angle_alpha   90.00
_cell.angle_beta   90.00
_cell.angle_gamma   90.00
#
_symmetry.space_group_name_H-M   'P 1'
#
loop_
_entity.id
_entity.type
_entity.pdbx_description
1 polymer ?
#
loop_
_entity_poly.entity_id
_entity_poly.type
_entity_poly.pdbx_seq_one_letter_code
_entity_poly.pdbx_strand_id
1 'polypeptide(L)'
;MSDAASESKVAAGGGQGCQLTSRRGAFLGALGVLCLLSWQLVSLHSPDDQQRLEKRINDRIENVESKTQLLAEQLEKISAHLQLEQSSPSAQEEEVVLPETAVANTADASTPALSGAGAQSHLHTLVLQKEAKINAAFKNGVAEECKTALSRKGFKDDPFGPELWVRVLKEHHRSGGGDCRNSKDRNCRGFVSQGLQDVFLYTVLWRHLSRPGVYVDLAAHDFRYISNTYFADHCLKFDGVCIEPNSDYHSELITKRRCAVVKTCIAEQKKDVTFVLQGPFGGIESERKVLKKTATGGKRTTMTCQTLSDVFKAHGMTHVDFMSLDVEGAELACLEGIDWNLVSIDTILVEGNDNSFQKVAELLTSQGYVNATQLHRDVFFVHRSMTGLLQKVEVWNREVCPRINEALRPGRIRYYSCP
;
A
#
# COMPACT_ATOMS: atom_id res chain seq x y z
N MET A 1 -47.15 34.32 -26.62
CA MET A 1 -47.07 32.93 -27.09
C MET A 1 -45.83 32.37 -26.43
N SER A 2 -45.94 31.96 -25.16
CA SER A 2 -46.32 30.59 -24.73
C SER A 2 -45.13 29.63 -24.98
N ASP A 3 -44.49 28.96 -24.04
CA ASP A 3 -44.89 28.59 -22.67
C ASP A 3 -43.67 28.38 -21.76
N ALA A 4 -43.95 28.41 -20.47
CA ALA A 4 -43.10 28.06 -19.34
C ALA A 4 -43.18 26.56 -18.99
N ALA A 5 -42.38 26.18 -17.98
CA ALA A 5 -42.37 24.94 -17.16
C ALA A 5 -41.13 24.06 -17.41
N SER A 6 -40.49 23.35 -16.47
CA SER A 6 -40.31 23.41 -15.00
C SER A 6 -39.57 22.10 -14.64
N GLU A 7 -38.63 22.15 -13.70
CA GLU A 7 -38.19 21.05 -12.80
C GLU A 7 -37.53 19.76 -13.36
N SER A 8 -36.29 19.49 -12.95
CA SER A 8 -36.05 18.66 -11.75
C SER A 8 -34.55 18.63 -11.39
N LYS A 9 -34.27 18.94 -10.11
CA LYS A 9 -33.00 18.62 -9.45
C LYS A 9 -33.02 17.13 -9.12
N VAL A 10 -32.07 16.36 -9.63
CA VAL A 10 -31.76 15.02 -9.13
C VAL A 10 -30.42 15.07 -8.41
N ALA A 11 -30.46 14.73 -7.13
CA ALA A 11 -29.31 14.53 -6.27
C ALA A 11 -28.46 13.36 -6.81
N ALA A 12 -27.18 13.60 -7.09
CA ALA A 12 -26.24 12.54 -7.45
C ALA A 12 -25.64 11.97 -6.16
N GLY A 13 -26.22 10.85 -5.70
CA GLY A 13 -25.59 9.95 -4.74
C GLY A 13 -24.30 9.36 -5.31
N GLY A 14 -23.31 9.23 -4.44
CA GLY A 14 -21.98 8.71 -4.76
C GLY A 14 -21.96 7.21 -5.03
N GLY A 15 -20.85 6.76 -5.62
CA GLY A 15 -20.37 5.38 -5.38
C GLY A 15 -20.45 4.36 -6.52
N GLN A 16 -20.47 4.72 -7.81
CA GLN A 16 -20.22 3.73 -8.89
C GLN A 16 -19.38 4.24 -10.08
N GLY A 17 -18.89 5.49 -10.04
CA GLY A 17 -18.22 6.12 -11.19
C GLY A 17 -16.84 5.56 -11.54
N CYS A 18 -16.09 4.96 -10.60
CA CYS A 18 -14.65 4.73 -10.77
C CYS A 18 -14.27 3.43 -11.51
N GLN A 19 -15.13 2.40 -11.49
CA GLN A 19 -14.89 1.18 -12.28
C GLN A 19 -15.34 1.32 -13.75
N LEU A 20 -16.37 2.13 -14.01
CA LEU A 20 -16.80 2.43 -15.38
C LEU A 20 -15.79 3.33 -16.11
N THR A 21 -15.12 4.25 -15.42
CA THR A 21 -14.11 5.12 -16.04
C THR A 21 -12.82 4.38 -16.41
N SER A 22 -12.37 3.40 -15.61
CA SER A 22 -11.20 2.59 -15.96
C SER A 22 -11.48 1.62 -17.13
N ARG A 23 -12.68 1.01 -17.15
CA ARG A 23 -13.13 0.18 -18.28
C ARG A 23 -13.37 1.00 -19.56
N ARG A 24 -13.89 2.23 -19.45
CA ARG A 24 -13.97 3.20 -20.56
C ARG A 24 -12.58 3.59 -21.08
N GLY A 25 -11.61 3.80 -20.19
CA GLY A 25 -10.22 4.09 -20.58
C GLY A 25 -9.56 2.94 -21.36
N ALA A 26 -9.78 1.69 -20.94
CA ALA A 26 -9.30 0.50 -21.66
C ALA A 26 -9.98 0.31 -23.02
N PHE A 27 -11.29 0.59 -23.12
CA PHE A 27 -12.07 0.51 -24.36
C PHE A 27 -11.67 1.61 -25.36
N LEU A 28 -11.50 2.85 -24.89
CA LEU A 28 -10.97 3.97 -25.68
C LEU A 28 -9.52 3.72 -26.12
N GLY A 29 -8.71 3.08 -25.26
CA GLY A 29 -7.37 2.61 -25.61
C GLY A 29 -7.37 1.57 -26.73
N ALA A 30 -8.26 0.57 -26.67
CA ALA A 30 -8.40 -0.45 -27.70
C ALA A 30 -8.84 0.14 -29.07
N LEU A 31 -9.80 1.08 -29.06
CA LEU A 31 -10.22 1.85 -30.24
C LEU A 31 -9.07 2.70 -30.80
N GLY A 32 -8.27 3.33 -29.94
CA GLY A 32 -7.09 4.10 -30.33
C GLY A 32 -6.03 3.26 -31.03
N VAL A 33 -5.78 2.02 -30.57
CA VAL A 33 -4.84 1.12 -31.25
C VAL A 33 -5.42 0.55 -32.54
N LEU A 34 -6.73 0.29 -32.64
CA LEU A 34 -7.38 -0.05 -33.91
C LEU A 34 -7.20 1.06 -34.95
N CYS A 35 -7.40 2.32 -34.55
CA CYS A 35 -7.21 3.48 -35.43
C CYS A 35 -5.74 3.61 -35.92
N LEU A 36 -4.76 3.35 -35.05
CA LEU A 36 -3.33 3.33 -35.42
C LEU A 36 -2.97 2.19 -36.38
N LEU A 37 -3.54 1.00 -36.18
CA LEU A 37 -3.32 -0.16 -37.05
C LEU A 37 -3.97 0.03 -38.42
N SER A 38 -5.18 0.61 -38.47
CA SER A 38 -5.85 0.99 -39.72
C SER A 38 -5.06 2.05 -40.49
N TRP A 39 -4.43 3.01 -39.79
CA TRP A 39 -3.56 4.00 -40.42
C TRP A 39 -2.24 3.40 -40.95
N GLN A 40 -1.66 2.43 -40.24
CA GLN A 40 -0.50 1.66 -40.72
C GLN A 40 -0.84 0.83 -41.98
N LEU A 41 -2.06 0.31 -42.10
CA LEU A 41 -2.51 -0.46 -43.27
C LEU A 41 -2.40 0.35 -44.57
N VAL A 42 -2.80 1.63 -44.52
CA VAL A 42 -2.79 2.56 -45.66
C VAL A 42 -1.37 2.95 -46.09
N SER A 43 -0.37 2.72 -45.24
CA SER A 43 1.02 3.14 -45.47
C SER A 43 1.94 2.02 -45.98
N LEU A 44 1.44 0.78 -46.11
CA LEU A 44 2.22 -0.40 -46.52
C LEU A 44 2.13 -0.63 -48.03
N HIS A 45 3.28 -0.91 -48.67
CA HIS A 45 3.40 -1.13 -50.11
C HIS A 45 3.48 -2.63 -50.51
N SER A 46 3.52 -3.54 -49.54
CA SER A 46 3.66 -4.99 -49.72
C SER A 46 2.32 -5.70 -49.48
N PRO A 47 1.77 -6.45 -50.47
CA PRO A 47 0.50 -7.18 -50.32
C PRO A 47 0.50 -8.20 -49.16
N ASP A 48 1.62 -8.86 -48.90
CA ASP A 48 1.74 -9.85 -47.82
C ASP A 48 1.71 -9.20 -46.43
N ASP A 49 2.27 -7.99 -46.31
CA ASP A 49 2.24 -7.24 -45.06
C ASP A 49 0.87 -6.62 -44.78
N GLN A 50 0.14 -6.24 -45.84
CA GLN A 50 -1.26 -5.82 -45.76
C GLN A 50 -2.13 -6.97 -45.24
N GLN A 51 -2.05 -8.18 -45.82
CA GLN A 51 -2.82 -9.34 -45.34
C GLN A 51 -2.51 -9.70 -43.88
N ARG A 52 -1.23 -9.65 -43.46
CA ARG A 52 -0.84 -9.92 -42.07
C ARG A 52 -1.35 -8.87 -41.10
N LEU A 53 -1.46 -7.61 -41.52
CA LEU A 53 -2.00 -6.53 -40.70
C LEU A 53 -3.53 -6.58 -40.66
N GLU A 54 -4.20 -6.86 -41.77
CA GLU A 54 -5.66 -7.11 -41.84
C GLU A 54 -6.08 -8.24 -40.89
N LYS A 55 -5.37 -9.37 -40.92
CA LYS A 55 -5.64 -10.47 -39.99
C LYS A 55 -5.56 -10.03 -38.53
N ARG A 56 -4.51 -9.28 -38.16
CA ARG A 56 -4.32 -8.76 -36.79
C ARG A 56 -5.40 -7.75 -36.39
N ILE A 57 -5.93 -6.98 -37.34
CA ILE A 57 -7.04 -6.05 -37.11
C ILE A 57 -8.32 -6.85 -36.86
N ASN A 58 -8.62 -7.84 -37.70
CA ASN A 58 -9.81 -8.68 -37.56
C ASN A 58 -9.82 -9.49 -36.26
N ASP A 59 -8.69 -10.14 -35.91
CA ASP A 59 -8.54 -10.87 -34.64
C ASP A 59 -8.78 -9.96 -33.41
N ARG A 60 -8.44 -8.67 -33.53
CA ARG A 60 -8.67 -7.67 -32.47
C ARG A 60 -10.11 -7.17 -32.42
N ILE A 61 -10.76 -7.00 -33.58
CA ILE A 61 -12.18 -6.65 -33.66
C ILE A 61 -13.00 -7.74 -32.98
N GLU A 62 -12.76 -9.01 -33.32
CA GLU A 62 -13.46 -10.17 -32.74
C GLU A 62 -13.26 -10.25 -31.21
N ASN A 63 -12.06 -9.95 -30.71
CA ASN A 63 -11.78 -9.89 -29.26
C ASN A 63 -12.56 -8.77 -28.56
N VAL A 64 -12.69 -7.60 -29.19
CA VAL A 64 -13.46 -6.47 -28.65
C VAL A 64 -14.95 -6.78 -28.67
N GLU A 65 -15.47 -7.35 -29.75
CA GLU A 65 -16.88 -7.77 -29.87
C GLU A 65 -17.24 -8.81 -28.80
N SER A 66 -16.42 -9.87 -28.64
CA SER A 66 -16.62 -10.90 -27.62
C SER A 66 -16.63 -10.33 -26.19
N LYS A 67 -15.70 -9.41 -25.87
CA LYS A 67 -15.69 -8.73 -24.57
C LYS A 67 -16.89 -7.83 -24.35
N THR A 68 -17.38 -7.18 -25.42
CA THR A 68 -18.55 -6.30 -25.35
C THR A 68 -19.82 -7.11 -25.10
N GLN A 69 -19.96 -8.27 -25.76
CA GLN A 69 -21.06 -9.20 -25.55
C GLN A 69 -21.08 -9.76 -24.12
N LEU A 70 -19.92 -10.17 -23.59
CA LEU A 70 -19.79 -10.63 -22.19
C LEU A 70 -20.18 -9.53 -21.19
N LEU A 71 -19.81 -8.27 -21.47
CA LEU A 71 -20.17 -7.13 -20.63
C LEU A 71 -21.68 -6.86 -20.63
N ALA A 72 -22.33 -7.01 -21.79
CA ALA A 72 -23.77 -6.86 -21.94
C ALA A 72 -24.53 -7.93 -21.15
N GLU A 73 -24.10 -9.20 -21.22
CA GLU A 73 -24.67 -10.29 -20.42
C GLU A 73 -24.50 -10.05 -18.90
N GLN A 74 -23.36 -9.50 -18.47
CA GLN A 74 -23.14 -9.14 -17.08
C GLN A 74 -24.06 -8.01 -16.62
N LEU A 75 -24.29 -7.00 -17.47
CA LEU A 75 -25.20 -5.90 -17.17
C LEU A 75 -26.65 -6.35 -17.06
N GLU A 76 -27.10 -7.28 -17.91
CA GLU A 76 -28.45 -7.86 -17.79
C GLU A 76 -28.62 -8.62 -16.47
N LYS A 77 -27.62 -9.41 -16.05
CA LYS A 77 -27.64 -10.13 -14.76
C LYS A 77 -27.72 -9.18 -13.56
N ILE A 78 -26.96 -8.09 -13.59
CA ILE A 78 -26.98 -7.06 -12.53
C ILE A 78 -28.34 -6.36 -12.50
N SER A 79 -28.89 -6.00 -13.66
CA SER A 79 -30.21 -5.37 -13.77
C SER A 79 -31.32 -6.27 -13.21
N ALA A 80 -31.29 -7.57 -13.51
CA ALA A 80 -32.24 -8.55 -12.98
C ALA A 80 -32.14 -8.71 -11.44
N HIS A 81 -30.92 -8.65 -10.89
CA HIS A 81 -30.72 -8.72 -9.43
C HIS A 81 -31.29 -7.49 -8.70
N LEU A 82 -31.07 -6.29 -9.26
CA LEU A 82 -31.59 -5.05 -8.69
C LEU A 82 -33.13 -4.97 -8.71
N GLN A 83 -33.78 -5.60 -9.69
CA GLN A 83 -35.25 -5.69 -9.75
C GLN A 83 -35.82 -6.65 -8.69
N LEU A 84 -35.06 -7.67 -8.28
CA LEU A 84 -35.48 -8.61 -7.22
C LEU A 84 -35.35 -7.98 -5.82
N GLU A 85 -34.28 -7.22 -5.56
CA GLU A 85 -34.07 -6.57 -4.26
C GLU A 85 -35.14 -5.52 -3.92
N GLN A 86 -35.63 -4.77 -4.93
CA GLN A 86 -36.68 -3.76 -4.75
C GLN A 86 -38.08 -4.32 -4.44
N SER A 87 -38.26 -5.65 -4.45
CA SER A 87 -39.54 -6.32 -4.15
C SER A 87 -39.67 -6.84 -2.70
N SER A 88 -38.69 -6.55 -1.84
CA SER A 88 -38.62 -7.04 -0.45
C SER A 88 -39.12 -5.98 0.56
N PRO A 89 -40.01 -6.29 1.53
CA PRO A 89 -40.54 -5.28 2.46
C PRO A 89 -39.50 -4.83 3.51
N SER A 90 -39.37 -3.52 3.69
CA SER A 90 -38.42 -2.81 4.56
C SER A 90 -38.70 -3.00 6.07
N ALA A 91 -37.66 -3.30 6.85
CA ALA A 91 -37.63 -3.09 8.30
C ALA A 91 -37.19 -1.65 8.62
N GLN A 92 -37.84 -1.04 9.60
CA GLN A 92 -37.75 0.38 9.98
C GLN A 92 -36.41 0.69 10.69
N GLU A 93 -35.77 1.80 10.32
CA GLU A 93 -34.61 2.38 11.02
C GLU A 93 -35.09 3.44 12.04
N GLU A 94 -34.64 3.32 13.28
CA GLU A 94 -34.78 4.35 14.33
C GLU A 94 -33.58 5.32 14.29
N GLU A 95 -33.91 6.61 14.35
CA GLU A 95 -33.03 7.77 14.28
C GLU A 95 -32.39 8.07 15.65
N VAL A 96 -31.06 8.03 15.75
CA VAL A 96 -30.32 8.42 16.98
C VAL A 96 -29.59 9.74 16.75
N VAL A 97 -30.00 10.75 17.51
CA VAL A 97 -29.48 12.13 17.53
C VAL A 97 -28.21 12.21 18.38
N LEU A 98 -27.14 12.82 17.86
CA LEU A 98 -25.91 13.18 18.58
C LEU A 98 -25.82 14.70 18.78
N PRO A 99 -25.33 15.21 19.93
CA PRO A 99 -25.08 16.64 20.12
C PRO A 99 -23.64 17.05 19.75
N GLU A 100 -23.53 18.26 19.18
CA GLU A 100 -22.31 18.99 18.81
C GLU A 100 -21.60 19.67 20.00
N THR A 101 -20.38 20.15 19.70
CA THR A 101 -19.49 21.11 20.40
C THR A 101 -18.35 20.47 21.22
N ALA A 102 -17.09 20.96 21.23
CA ALA A 102 -16.50 22.22 20.77
C ALA A 102 -15.01 22.05 20.40
N VAL A 103 -14.53 22.98 19.58
CA VAL A 103 -13.14 23.22 19.18
C VAL A 103 -12.39 23.98 20.29
N ALA A 104 -11.16 23.57 20.63
CA ALA A 104 -10.18 24.45 21.27
C ALA A 104 -8.74 24.09 20.88
N ASN A 105 -8.07 25.05 20.25
CA ASN A 105 -6.62 25.12 20.06
C ASN A 105 -5.93 25.46 21.39
N THR A 106 -4.85 24.76 21.73
CA THR A 106 -3.67 25.37 22.37
C THR A 106 -2.42 24.54 22.07
N ALA A 107 -1.42 25.20 21.50
CA ALA A 107 -0.04 24.75 21.45
C ALA A 107 0.63 25.05 22.79
N ASP A 108 1.19 24.05 23.45
CA ASP A 108 2.47 24.18 24.15
C ASP A 108 3.04 22.78 24.44
N ALA A 109 4.23 22.48 23.92
CA ALA A 109 4.92 21.21 24.13
C ALA A 109 5.91 21.38 25.28
N SER A 110 5.39 21.34 26.51
CA SER A 110 6.18 20.97 27.69
C SER A 110 5.74 19.58 28.11
N THR A 111 6.70 18.66 28.13
CA THR A 111 6.54 17.24 28.42
C THR A 111 5.95 17.03 29.82
N PRO A 112 4.75 16.45 29.99
CA PRO A 112 4.36 15.92 31.28
C PRO A 112 4.92 14.50 31.40
N ALA A 113 5.79 14.30 32.39
CA ALA A 113 6.14 12.97 32.84
C ALA A 113 4.87 12.26 33.34
N LEU A 114 4.35 11.33 32.56
CA LEU A 114 3.25 10.46 32.97
C LEU A 114 3.80 9.35 33.87
N SER A 115 3.62 9.56 35.17
CA SER A 115 3.71 8.56 36.22
C SER A 115 2.54 7.58 36.08
N GLY A 116 2.85 6.38 35.60
CA GLY A 116 1.98 5.22 35.58
C GLY A 116 2.77 4.03 35.08
N ALA A 117 3.41 3.28 35.98
CA ALA A 117 4.14 2.07 35.64
C ALA A 117 3.15 0.95 35.28
N GLY A 118 2.50 1.08 34.11
CA GLY A 118 1.93 -0.05 33.40
C GLY A 118 3.08 -0.94 32.92
N ALA A 119 2.96 -2.25 33.10
CA ALA A 119 3.97 -3.19 32.61
C ALA A 119 4.24 -2.92 31.12
N GLN A 120 5.48 -2.56 30.78
CA GLN A 120 5.89 -2.37 29.40
C GLN A 120 5.69 -3.68 28.62
N SER A 121 5.19 -3.58 27.39
CA SER A 121 4.95 -4.79 26.57
C SER A 121 6.25 -5.54 26.31
N HIS A 122 6.15 -6.86 26.09
CA HIS A 122 7.31 -7.69 25.79
C HIS A 122 8.07 -7.18 24.56
N LEU A 123 7.33 -6.85 23.48
CA LEU A 123 7.91 -6.26 22.28
C LEU A 123 8.64 -4.94 22.56
N HIS A 124 8.02 -4.03 23.32
CA HIS A 124 8.65 -2.74 23.66
C HIS A 124 9.99 -2.93 24.37
N THR A 125 10.06 -3.90 25.29
CA THR A 125 11.30 -4.25 25.99
C THR A 125 12.39 -4.71 25.02
N LEU A 126 12.06 -5.57 24.05
CA LEU A 126 13.00 -6.04 23.03
C LEU A 126 13.52 -4.89 22.16
N VAL A 127 12.63 -4.00 21.74
CA VAL A 127 12.95 -2.83 20.89
C VAL A 127 13.89 -1.87 21.63
N LEU A 128 13.62 -1.56 22.90
CA LEU A 128 14.48 -0.70 23.72
C LEU A 128 15.89 -1.29 23.91
N GLN A 129 15.98 -2.62 24.13
CA GLN A 129 17.28 -3.31 24.25
C GLN A 129 18.11 -3.22 22.97
N LYS A 130 17.47 -3.32 21.80
CA LYS A 130 18.15 -3.13 20.50
C LYS A 130 18.53 -1.68 20.25
N GLU A 131 17.65 -0.73 20.57
CA GLU A 131 17.91 0.70 20.39
C GLU A 131 19.18 1.15 21.12
N ALA A 132 19.39 0.72 22.36
CA ALA A 132 20.61 1.03 23.11
C ALA A 132 21.88 0.58 22.37
N LYS A 133 21.87 -0.60 21.77
CA LYS A 133 23.00 -1.13 20.98
C LYS A 133 23.21 -0.35 19.68
N ILE A 134 22.13 0.01 19.00
CA ILE A 134 22.16 0.76 17.74
C ILE A 134 22.70 2.18 17.95
N ASN A 135 22.24 2.86 18.99
CA ASN A 135 22.71 4.22 19.31
C ASN A 135 24.23 4.24 19.56
N ALA A 136 24.77 3.20 20.19
CA ALA A 136 26.22 3.05 20.36
C ALA A 136 26.95 2.83 19.02
N ALA A 137 26.35 2.09 18.08
CA ALA A 137 26.96 1.79 16.78
C ALA A 137 26.93 2.98 15.79
N PHE A 138 25.87 3.80 15.80
CA PHE A 138 25.62 4.82 14.77
C PHE A 138 26.14 6.24 15.07
N LYS A 139 26.77 6.50 16.22
CA LYS A 139 27.34 7.81 16.61
C LYS A 139 26.43 9.02 16.26
N ASN A 140 25.14 8.93 16.59
CA ASN A 140 24.09 9.94 16.33
C ASN A 140 23.69 10.18 14.86
N GLY A 141 24.23 9.47 13.87
CA GLY A 141 23.92 9.70 12.45
C GLY A 141 22.43 9.57 12.11
N VAL A 142 21.75 8.60 12.73
CA VAL A 142 20.29 8.39 12.55
C VAL A 142 19.45 9.49 13.20
N ALA A 143 19.89 10.05 14.34
CA ALA A 143 19.12 11.07 15.05
C ALA A 143 19.06 12.39 14.24
N GLU A 144 20.19 12.81 13.67
CA GLU A 144 20.23 13.99 12.80
C GLU A 144 19.48 13.77 11.48
N GLU A 145 19.53 12.55 10.93
CA GLU A 145 18.71 12.18 9.78
C GLU A 145 17.22 12.35 10.09
N CYS A 146 16.74 11.79 11.20
CA CYS A 146 15.34 11.88 11.60
C CYS A 146 14.89 13.32 11.91
N LYS A 147 15.76 14.11 12.56
CA LYS A 147 15.53 15.55 12.77
C LYS A 147 15.36 16.28 11.45
N THR A 148 16.16 15.94 10.45
CA THR A 148 16.07 16.55 9.11
C THR A 148 14.82 16.06 8.37
N ALA A 149 14.46 14.78 8.52
CA ALA A 149 13.26 14.18 7.93
C ALA A 149 11.97 14.85 8.42
N LEU A 150 11.91 15.14 9.72
CA LEU A 150 10.77 15.75 10.42
C LEU A 150 10.82 17.30 10.43
N SER A 151 11.88 17.89 9.90
CA SER A 151 12.08 19.34 9.91
C SER A 151 10.97 20.06 9.16
N ARG A 152 10.37 21.06 9.81
CA ARG A 152 9.38 21.96 9.19
C ARG A 152 10.00 23.17 8.49
N LYS A 153 11.33 23.29 8.54
CA LYS A 153 12.05 24.48 8.07
C LYS A 153 11.90 24.63 6.55
N GLY A 154 11.40 25.78 6.11
CA GLY A 154 11.25 26.12 4.69
C GLY A 154 9.89 25.75 4.10
N PHE A 155 8.96 25.25 4.91
CA PHE A 155 7.57 25.04 4.51
C PHE A 155 6.68 26.19 4.94
N LYS A 156 5.76 26.62 4.08
CA LYS A 156 4.93 27.82 4.32
C LYS A 156 3.60 27.49 5.01
N ASP A 157 2.89 26.49 4.49
CA ASP A 157 1.49 26.25 4.86
C ASP A 157 1.30 24.85 5.48
N ASP A 158 1.52 23.80 4.70
CA ASP A 158 1.43 22.42 5.17
C ASP A 158 2.81 21.73 5.09
N PRO A 159 3.58 21.72 6.20
CA PRO A 159 4.89 21.09 6.25
C PRO A 159 4.86 19.57 6.01
N PHE A 160 3.67 18.98 5.92
CA PHE A 160 3.44 17.57 5.70
C PHE A 160 2.54 17.31 4.49
N GLY A 161 2.29 18.35 3.69
CA GLY A 161 1.51 18.31 2.47
C GLY A 161 2.40 18.20 1.23
N PRO A 162 1.99 18.79 0.09
CA PRO A 162 2.71 18.67 -1.18
C PRO A 162 4.21 19.06 -1.12
N GLU A 163 4.61 20.00 -0.26
CA GLU A 163 6.01 20.43 -0.15
C GLU A 163 6.94 19.34 0.39
N LEU A 164 6.47 18.53 1.35
CA LEU A 164 7.21 17.36 1.84
C LEU A 164 7.39 16.34 0.72
N TRP A 165 6.33 16.04 -0.01
CA TRP A 165 6.35 15.10 -1.13
C TRP A 165 7.32 15.53 -2.22
N VAL A 166 7.29 16.80 -2.62
CA VAL A 166 8.23 17.37 -3.60
C VAL A 166 9.67 17.27 -3.10
N ARG A 167 9.92 17.52 -1.81
CA ARG A 167 11.25 17.37 -1.21
C ARG A 167 11.74 15.92 -1.31
N VAL A 168 10.94 14.96 -0.84
CA VAL A 168 11.33 13.53 -0.82
C VAL A 168 11.52 13.01 -2.25
N LEU A 169 10.67 13.40 -3.19
CA LEU A 169 10.83 12.99 -4.59
C LEU A 169 12.15 13.49 -5.19
N LYS A 170 12.55 14.74 -4.90
CA LYS A 170 13.86 15.26 -5.32
C LYS A 170 15.01 14.46 -4.70
N GLU A 171 14.87 14.00 -3.46
CA GLU A 171 15.85 13.11 -2.80
C GLU A 171 15.92 11.75 -3.51
N HIS A 172 14.78 11.12 -3.77
CA HIS A 172 14.68 9.86 -4.52
C HIS A 172 15.28 9.94 -5.91
N HIS A 173 15.01 11.02 -6.64
CA HIS A 173 15.57 11.21 -7.98
C HIS A 173 17.11 11.28 -7.94
N ARG A 174 17.67 11.96 -6.94
CA ARG A 174 19.13 12.05 -6.73
C ARG A 174 19.74 10.73 -6.27
N SER A 175 19.02 9.92 -5.51
CA SER A 175 19.52 8.67 -4.93
C SER A 175 19.33 7.44 -5.81
N GLY A 176 18.59 7.57 -6.93
CA GLY A 176 18.29 6.46 -7.84
C GLY A 176 17.08 5.64 -7.40
N GLY A 177 15.97 6.30 -7.06
CA GLY A 177 14.72 5.66 -6.64
C GLY A 177 14.68 5.32 -5.15
N GLY A 178 15.22 6.20 -4.30
CA GLY A 178 15.21 5.99 -2.85
C GLY A 178 16.32 5.07 -2.34
N ASP A 179 17.31 4.70 -3.17
CA ASP A 179 18.45 3.91 -2.69
C ASP A 179 19.39 4.74 -1.81
N CYS A 180 19.21 4.61 -0.51
CA CYS A 180 19.88 5.43 0.48
C CYS A 180 20.93 4.65 1.29
N ARG A 181 21.38 3.48 0.82
CA ARG A 181 22.37 2.66 1.54
C ARG A 181 23.75 3.32 1.66
N ASN A 182 24.16 4.08 0.64
CA ASN A 182 25.38 4.88 0.68
C ASN A 182 25.02 6.33 1.05
N SER A 183 24.88 6.59 2.35
CA SER A 183 24.37 7.86 2.89
C SER A 183 25.29 9.07 2.67
N LYS A 184 26.59 8.87 2.37
CA LYS A 184 27.57 9.96 2.26
C LYS A 184 27.37 10.89 1.05
N ASP A 185 26.77 10.39 -0.05
CA ASP A 185 26.64 11.18 -1.29
C ASP A 185 25.19 11.43 -1.73
N ARG A 186 24.19 10.78 -1.10
CA ARG A 186 22.81 10.73 -1.62
C ARG A 186 21.76 11.58 -0.88
N ASN A 187 22.11 12.16 0.29
CA ASN A 187 21.30 13.13 1.05
C ASN A 187 19.83 12.72 1.29
N CYS A 188 19.56 11.43 1.45
CA CYS A 188 18.24 10.94 1.83
C CYS A 188 17.97 11.23 3.30
N ARG A 189 16.76 11.71 3.61
CA ARG A 189 16.40 12.16 4.96
C ARG A 189 15.26 11.32 5.51
N GLY A 190 15.51 10.03 5.78
CA GLY A 190 14.59 9.12 6.47
C GLY A 190 13.54 8.40 5.62
N PHE A 191 13.01 9.03 4.57
CA PHE A 191 12.02 8.41 3.68
C PHE A 191 12.69 7.64 2.53
N VAL A 192 12.57 6.32 2.54
CA VAL A 192 13.37 5.37 1.75
C VAL A 192 12.53 4.27 1.06
N SER A 193 11.21 4.25 1.24
CA SER A 193 10.31 3.32 0.54
C SER A 193 10.45 3.43 -0.99
N GLN A 194 10.18 2.36 -1.75
CA GLN A 194 10.37 2.39 -3.22
C GLN A 194 9.43 3.38 -3.93
N GLY A 195 8.19 3.45 -3.45
CA GLY A 195 7.02 4.09 -4.04
C GLY A 195 6.51 5.31 -3.26
N LEU A 196 7.30 5.87 -2.34
CA LEU A 196 6.89 6.93 -1.40
C LEU A 196 5.77 6.51 -0.42
N GLN A 197 5.58 5.21 -0.21
CA GLN A 197 4.57 4.68 0.71
C GLN A 197 4.81 5.17 2.14
N ASP A 198 6.07 5.27 2.59
CA ASP A 198 6.40 5.82 3.91
C ASP A 198 6.04 7.32 4.07
N VAL A 199 6.12 8.11 3.00
CA VAL A 199 5.63 9.51 3.00
C VAL A 199 4.12 9.54 3.11
N PHE A 200 3.40 8.71 2.35
CA PHE A 200 1.95 8.56 2.48
C PHE A 200 1.55 8.18 3.90
N LEU A 201 2.14 7.10 4.42
CA LEU A 201 1.82 6.57 5.73
C LEU A 201 2.10 7.59 6.83
N TYR A 202 3.21 8.33 6.74
CA TYR A 202 3.46 9.41 7.68
C TYR A 202 2.42 10.54 7.59
N THR A 203 2.07 10.97 6.39
CA THR A 203 1.19 12.13 6.17
C THR A 203 -0.26 11.86 6.54
N VAL A 204 -0.75 10.64 6.29
CA VAL A 204 -2.15 10.25 6.47
C VAL A 204 -2.40 9.49 7.78
N LEU A 205 -1.44 8.69 8.24
CA LEU A 205 -1.60 7.81 9.40
C LEU A 205 -0.69 8.21 10.56
N TRP A 206 0.62 7.97 10.44
CA TRP A 206 1.50 7.87 11.61
C TRP A 206 1.67 9.17 12.40
N ARG A 207 1.65 10.33 11.74
CA ARG A 207 1.76 11.62 12.44
C ARG A 207 0.53 11.97 13.29
N HIS A 208 -0.56 11.25 13.11
CA HIS A 208 -1.83 11.47 13.82
C HIS A 208 -2.01 10.50 14.99
N LEU A 209 -1.07 9.58 15.20
CA LEU A 209 -1.06 8.75 16.40
C LEU A 209 -0.58 9.57 17.59
N SER A 210 -1.29 9.46 18.72
CA SER A 210 -0.92 10.11 19.98
C SER A 210 0.20 9.38 20.73
N ARG A 211 0.60 8.21 20.25
CA ARG A 211 1.66 7.35 20.77
C ARG A 211 2.53 6.82 19.62
N PRO A 212 3.75 6.31 19.90
CA PRO A 212 4.42 5.43 18.96
C PRO A 212 3.50 4.25 18.56
N GLY A 213 3.49 3.94 17.28
CA GLY A 213 2.75 2.82 16.73
C GLY A 213 3.47 1.49 16.89
N VAL A 214 2.77 0.43 16.54
CA VAL A 214 3.25 -0.94 16.40
C VAL A 214 3.17 -1.34 14.94
N TYR A 215 4.25 -1.88 14.38
CA TYR A 215 4.27 -2.32 13.00
C TYR A 215 4.77 -3.76 12.82
N VAL A 216 4.35 -4.38 11.72
CA VAL A 216 4.86 -5.68 11.24
C VAL A 216 5.28 -5.52 9.78
N ASP A 217 6.46 -6.02 9.43
CA ASP A 217 7.01 -5.92 8.06
C ASP A 217 7.40 -7.32 7.58
N LEU A 218 6.62 -7.89 6.66
CA LEU A 218 6.88 -9.18 6.07
C LEU A 218 7.77 -9.02 4.82
N ALA A 219 8.77 -9.89 4.71
CA ALA A 219 9.88 -9.76 3.76
C ALA A 219 10.57 -8.40 3.86
N ALA A 220 10.98 -8.05 5.09
CA ALA A 220 11.60 -6.77 5.39
C ALA A 220 12.84 -6.44 4.56
N HIS A 221 13.47 -7.46 3.95
CA HIS A 221 14.58 -7.33 3.01
C HIS A 221 15.75 -6.55 3.63
N ASP A 222 16.42 -5.70 2.86
CA ASP A 222 17.47 -4.80 3.30
C ASP A 222 16.99 -3.88 4.43
N PHE A 223 17.85 -3.65 5.42
CA PHE A 223 17.50 -2.86 6.60
C PHE A 223 16.99 -1.44 6.27
N ARG A 224 17.36 -0.87 5.12
CA ARG A 224 17.06 0.52 4.75
C ARG A 224 16.58 0.69 3.32
N TYR A 225 17.15 -0.04 2.36
CA TYR A 225 16.78 0.08 0.96
C TYR A 225 15.33 -0.35 0.74
N ILE A 226 14.54 0.49 0.07
CA ILE A 226 13.13 0.28 -0.29
C ILE A 226 12.20 -0.08 0.88
N SER A 227 12.63 0.13 2.12
CA SER A 227 11.88 -0.28 3.30
C SER A 227 10.72 0.66 3.57
N ASN A 228 9.50 0.11 3.64
CA ASN A 228 8.30 0.84 4.02
C ASN A 228 8.34 1.28 5.50
N THR A 229 9.13 0.62 6.34
CA THR A 229 9.06 0.75 7.81
C THR A 229 10.29 1.39 8.45
N TYR A 230 11.36 1.66 7.69
CA TYR A 230 12.60 2.28 8.23
C TYR A 230 12.32 3.61 8.95
N PHE A 231 11.50 4.47 8.34
CA PHE A 231 11.14 5.76 8.92
C PHE A 231 10.35 5.60 10.22
N ALA A 232 9.36 4.69 10.26
CA ALA A 232 8.59 4.40 11.46
C ALA A 232 9.46 3.85 12.59
N ASP A 233 10.36 2.92 12.27
CA ASP A 233 11.28 2.28 13.23
C ASP A 233 12.25 3.30 13.85
N HIS A 234 12.94 4.11 13.03
CA HIS A 234 13.98 4.99 13.55
C HIS A 234 13.50 6.37 13.97
N CYS A 235 12.63 7.00 13.18
CA CYS A 235 12.28 8.41 13.34
C CYS A 235 11.01 8.61 14.16
N LEU A 236 10.04 7.70 14.04
CA LEU A 236 8.81 7.75 14.84
C LEU A 236 8.88 6.87 16.09
N LYS A 237 9.96 6.10 16.22
CA LYS A 237 10.25 5.22 17.37
C LYS A 237 9.17 4.15 17.60
N PHE A 238 8.54 3.68 16.53
CA PHE A 238 7.55 2.60 16.61
C PHE A 238 8.20 1.32 17.13
N ASP A 239 7.38 0.48 17.76
CA ASP A 239 7.77 -0.87 18.12
C ASP A 239 7.46 -1.80 16.95
N GLY A 240 8.44 -2.59 16.51
CA GLY A 240 8.33 -3.30 15.24
C GLY A 240 8.74 -4.76 15.31
N VAL A 241 8.15 -5.57 14.42
CA VAL A 241 8.65 -6.90 14.07
C VAL A 241 8.92 -6.95 12.56
N CYS A 242 10.18 -7.18 12.18
CA CYS A 242 10.54 -7.49 10.81
C CYS A 242 10.68 -9.01 10.65
N ILE A 243 9.99 -9.57 9.65
CA ILE A 243 10.03 -10.99 9.33
C ILE A 243 10.80 -11.15 8.03
N GLU A 244 11.94 -11.83 8.08
CA GLU A 244 12.84 -11.96 6.93
C GLU A 244 13.43 -13.39 6.88
N PRO A 245 12.99 -14.23 5.94
CA PRO A 245 13.49 -15.60 5.82
C PRO A 245 14.92 -15.68 5.25
N ASN A 246 15.32 -14.71 4.42
CA ASN A 246 16.62 -14.73 3.76
C ASN A 246 17.74 -14.27 4.70
N SER A 247 18.64 -15.20 5.01
CA SER A 247 19.75 -15.02 5.94
C SER A 247 20.72 -13.90 5.55
N ASP A 248 20.78 -13.54 4.28
CA ASP A 248 21.69 -12.51 3.77
C ASP A 248 21.38 -11.13 4.38
N TYR A 249 20.13 -10.88 4.78
CA TYR A 249 19.70 -9.61 5.37
C TYR A 249 19.73 -9.56 6.91
N HIS A 250 19.84 -10.72 7.57
CA HIS A 250 19.67 -10.82 9.02
C HIS A 250 20.66 -9.96 9.80
N SER A 251 21.93 -9.97 9.40
CA SER A 251 22.98 -9.24 10.13
C SER A 251 22.66 -7.75 10.21
N GLU A 252 22.27 -7.14 9.09
CA GLU A 252 21.99 -5.71 9.04
C GLU A 252 20.64 -5.37 9.70
N LEU A 253 19.60 -6.18 9.52
CA LEU A 253 18.34 -6.00 10.26
C LEU A 253 18.55 -6.07 11.78
N ILE A 254 19.38 -7.01 12.25
CA ILE A 254 19.66 -7.15 13.70
C ILE A 254 20.48 -5.99 14.23
N THR A 255 21.49 -5.54 13.49
CA THR A 255 22.46 -4.55 13.98
C THR A 255 22.09 -3.11 13.66
N LYS A 256 21.15 -2.89 12.72
CA LYS A 256 20.81 -1.56 12.22
C LYS A 256 19.35 -1.16 12.39
N ARG A 257 18.42 -2.06 12.71
CA ARG A 257 16.99 -1.75 12.99
C ARG A 257 16.60 -2.01 14.43
N ARG A 258 15.75 -1.16 15.02
CA ARG A 258 15.30 -1.28 16.42
C ARG A 258 14.34 -2.46 16.62
N CYS A 259 13.53 -2.76 15.62
CA CYS A 259 12.57 -3.87 15.61
C CYS A 259 13.13 -5.24 16.04
N ALA A 260 12.26 -6.11 16.55
CA ALA A 260 12.55 -7.54 16.63
C ALA A 260 12.70 -8.13 15.20
N VAL A 261 13.46 -9.22 15.08
CA VAL A 261 13.72 -9.87 13.79
C VAL A 261 13.35 -11.35 13.89
N VAL A 262 12.34 -11.75 13.12
CA VAL A 262 11.91 -13.15 12.95
C VAL A 262 12.54 -13.69 11.67
N LYS A 263 13.25 -14.81 11.79
CA LYS A 263 14.15 -15.35 10.76
C LYS A 263 13.55 -16.55 10.02
N THR A 264 12.25 -16.51 9.74
CA THR A 264 11.55 -17.60 9.06
C THR A 264 10.46 -17.04 8.15
N CYS A 265 9.97 -17.88 7.23
CA CYS A 265 8.83 -17.61 6.38
C CYS A 265 7.50 -17.71 7.14
N ILE A 266 6.49 -17.07 6.57
CA ILE A 266 5.11 -17.14 7.05
C ILE A 266 4.28 -17.97 6.08
N ALA A 267 3.42 -18.81 6.64
CA ALA A 267 2.46 -19.63 5.92
C ALA A 267 1.14 -19.71 6.70
N GLU A 268 0.14 -20.34 6.10
CA GLU A 268 -1.19 -20.55 6.67
C GLU A 268 -1.18 -21.46 7.90
N GLN A 269 -0.17 -22.33 7.99
CA GLN A 269 0.11 -23.21 9.12
C GLN A 269 1.60 -23.46 9.24
N LYS A 270 2.03 -23.94 10.41
CA LYS A 270 3.41 -24.40 10.58
C LYS A 270 3.70 -25.57 9.65
N LYS A 271 4.63 -25.39 8.72
CA LYS A 271 5.03 -26.41 7.73
C LYS A 271 6.45 -26.21 7.25
N ASP A 272 7.08 -27.29 6.82
CA ASP A 272 8.35 -27.22 6.11
C ASP A 272 8.11 -26.89 4.64
N VAL A 273 8.90 -25.96 4.10
CA VAL A 273 8.82 -25.55 2.70
C VAL A 273 10.20 -25.54 2.07
N THR A 274 10.22 -25.60 0.73
CA THR A 274 11.38 -25.15 -0.04
C THR A 274 11.25 -23.64 -0.24
N PHE A 275 12.22 -22.89 0.28
CA PHE A 275 12.32 -21.44 0.10
C PHE A 275 13.44 -21.12 -0.90
N VAL A 276 13.20 -20.16 -1.79
CA VAL A 276 14.17 -19.69 -2.78
C VAL A 276 14.76 -18.36 -2.31
N LEU A 277 16.04 -18.36 -1.96
CA LEU A 277 16.80 -17.17 -1.58
C LEU A 277 17.26 -16.44 -2.85
N GLN A 278 16.50 -15.43 -3.29
CA GLN A 278 16.75 -14.68 -4.52
C GLN A 278 16.62 -13.16 -4.32
N GLY A 279 17.12 -12.66 -3.19
CA GLY A 279 17.03 -11.25 -2.82
C GLY A 279 15.57 -10.76 -2.83
N PRO A 280 15.23 -9.66 -3.53
CA PRO A 280 13.86 -9.14 -3.57
C PRO A 280 12.89 -10.07 -4.31
N PHE A 281 13.34 -11.09 -5.05
CA PHE A 281 12.46 -12.02 -5.77
C PHE A 281 12.39 -13.40 -5.08
N GLY A 282 12.84 -13.48 -3.83
CA GLY A 282 12.81 -14.70 -3.04
C GLY A 282 11.42 -14.99 -2.49
N GLY A 283 11.15 -16.25 -2.15
CA GLY A 283 9.84 -16.65 -1.64
C GLY A 283 9.70 -18.16 -1.46
N ILE A 284 8.52 -18.58 -0.99
CA ILE A 284 8.13 -19.99 -0.91
C ILE A 284 8.00 -20.52 -2.34
N GLU A 285 8.72 -21.59 -2.70
CA GLU A 285 8.85 -22.02 -4.10
C GLU A 285 7.51 -22.35 -4.77
N SER A 286 6.54 -22.90 -4.01
CA SER A 286 5.20 -23.22 -4.52
C SER A 286 4.31 -22.01 -4.75
N GLU A 287 4.53 -20.92 -3.99
CA GLU A 287 3.68 -19.72 -4.00
C GLU A 287 4.29 -18.57 -4.79
N ARG A 288 5.61 -18.59 -5.02
CA ARG A 288 6.34 -17.43 -5.54
C ARG A 288 5.87 -16.99 -6.92
N LYS A 289 5.93 -15.68 -7.17
CA LYS A 289 5.75 -15.08 -8.50
C LYS A 289 6.89 -15.49 -9.43
N VAL A 290 6.68 -16.50 -10.27
CA VAL A 290 7.68 -16.92 -11.28
C VAL A 290 7.62 -15.99 -12.49
N LEU A 291 8.44 -14.94 -12.51
CA LEU A 291 8.66 -14.17 -13.74
C LEU A 291 9.55 -14.98 -14.70
N LYS A 292 9.19 -15.04 -15.98
CA LYS A 292 9.95 -15.76 -17.03
C LYS A 292 11.44 -15.40 -17.07
N LYS A 293 11.83 -14.21 -16.60
CA LYS A 293 13.22 -13.72 -16.56
C LYS A 293 13.99 -14.07 -15.28
N THR A 294 13.31 -14.43 -14.18
CA THR A 294 13.93 -14.74 -12.88
C THR A 294 13.74 -16.21 -12.47
N ALA A 295 13.04 -17.00 -13.29
CA ALA A 295 12.65 -18.38 -13.02
C ALA A 295 13.81 -19.32 -12.64
N THR A 296 15.04 -19.05 -13.11
CA THR A 296 16.20 -19.94 -12.99
C THR A 296 17.27 -19.53 -11.96
N GLY A 297 16.98 -18.56 -11.08
CA GLY A 297 17.95 -18.09 -10.06
C GLY A 297 17.60 -18.47 -8.62
N GLY A 298 18.53 -18.18 -7.70
CA GLY A 298 18.34 -18.27 -6.25
C GLY A 298 18.79 -19.59 -5.59
N LYS A 299 19.25 -19.50 -4.34
CA LYS A 299 19.64 -20.68 -3.54
C LYS A 299 18.41 -21.27 -2.88
N ARG A 300 18.15 -22.56 -3.09
CA ARG A 300 17.08 -23.28 -2.39
C ARG A 300 17.52 -23.69 -0.99
N THR A 301 16.62 -23.57 -0.03
CA THR A 301 16.82 -24.04 1.33
C THR A 301 15.51 -24.54 1.90
N THR A 302 15.58 -25.53 2.78
CA THR A 302 14.42 -26.00 3.54
C THR A 302 14.35 -25.23 4.86
N MET A 303 13.18 -24.71 5.19
CA MET A 303 12.92 -24.08 6.48
C MET A 303 11.48 -24.30 6.93
N THR A 304 11.26 -24.24 8.24
CA THR A 304 9.94 -24.38 8.85
C THR A 304 9.28 -23.00 8.97
N CYS A 305 8.28 -22.73 8.13
CA CYS A 305 7.47 -21.51 8.26
C CYS A 305 6.62 -21.54 9.54
N GLN A 306 6.24 -20.36 10.00
CA GLN A 306 5.30 -20.16 11.11
C GLN A 306 4.03 -19.45 10.62
N THR A 307 3.00 -19.39 11.46
CA THR A 307 1.84 -18.53 11.19
C THR A 307 2.11 -17.10 11.68
N LEU A 308 1.37 -16.11 11.16
CA LEU A 308 1.39 -14.76 11.75
C LEU A 308 0.89 -14.78 13.20
N SER A 309 -0.09 -15.64 13.52
CA SER A 309 -0.57 -15.84 14.89
C SER A 309 0.53 -16.28 15.85
N ASP A 310 1.41 -17.20 15.43
CA ASP A 310 2.56 -17.62 16.24
C ASP A 310 3.51 -16.45 16.51
N VAL A 311 3.77 -15.62 15.49
CA VAL A 311 4.63 -14.44 15.62
C VAL A 311 4.02 -13.42 16.58
N PHE A 312 2.73 -13.10 16.43
CA PHE A 312 2.03 -12.16 17.31
C PHE A 312 2.04 -12.64 18.76
N LYS A 313 1.71 -13.92 18.98
CA LYS A 313 1.75 -14.53 20.30
C LYS A 313 3.14 -14.50 20.93
N ALA A 314 4.18 -14.83 20.17
CA ALA A 314 5.56 -14.82 20.65
C ALA A 314 6.04 -13.44 21.09
N HIS A 315 5.48 -12.37 20.51
CA HIS A 315 5.86 -10.98 20.82
C HIS A 315 4.85 -10.28 21.74
N GLY A 316 3.80 -10.98 22.19
CA GLY A 316 2.72 -10.42 23.02
C GLY A 316 1.93 -9.32 22.30
N MET A 317 1.76 -9.46 20.98
CA MET A 317 1.06 -8.49 20.14
C MET A 317 -0.41 -8.87 20.01
N THR A 318 -1.29 -7.98 20.44
CA THR A 318 -2.75 -8.07 20.23
C THR A 318 -3.28 -6.96 19.33
N HIS A 319 -2.42 -6.02 18.94
CA HIS A 319 -2.74 -4.87 18.10
C HIS A 319 -1.55 -4.52 17.20
N VAL A 320 -1.83 -4.22 15.94
CA VAL A 320 -0.85 -3.73 14.95
C VAL A 320 -1.42 -2.48 14.26
N ASP A 321 -0.74 -1.34 14.38
CA ASP A 321 -1.18 -0.10 13.73
C ASP A 321 -0.94 -0.15 12.20
N PHE A 322 0.13 -0.83 11.77
CA PHE A 322 0.50 -0.96 10.36
C PHE A 322 1.19 -2.30 10.03
N MET A 323 0.70 -3.01 9.02
CA MET A 323 1.35 -4.20 8.46
C MET A 323 1.75 -3.97 7.00
N SER A 324 3.02 -4.17 6.67
CA SER A 324 3.54 -4.24 5.31
C SER A 324 3.60 -5.72 4.89
N LEU A 325 2.86 -6.07 3.83
CA LEU A 325 2.70 -7.44 3.33
C LEU A 325 3.10 -7.51 1.84
N ASP A 326 4.37 -7.80 1.61
CA ASP A 326 4.94 -7.98 0.27
C ASP A 326 5.85 -9.21 0.33
N VAL A 327 5.30 -10.40 0.05
CA VAL A 327 6.00 -11.69 0.25
C VAL A 327 6.17 -12.46 -1.06
N GLU A 328 6.10 -11.73 -2.18
CA GLU A 328 6.33 -12.22 -3.53
C GLU A 328 5.44 -13.42 -3.91
N GLY A 329 4.17 -13.43 -3.48
CA GLY A 329 3.13 -14.37 -3.93
C GLY A 329 2.43 -15.19 -2.84
N ALA A 330 2.96 -15.20 -1.61
CA ALA A 330 2.39 -15.93 -0.47
C ALA A 330 1.43 -15.08 0.40
N GLU A 331 0.93 -13.95 -0.09
CA GLU A 331 0.17 -12.96 0.69
C GLU A 331 -1.10 -13.59 1.28
N LEU A 332 -1.84 -14.36 0.48
CA LEU A 332 -3.05 -15.05 0.93
C LEU A 332 -2.76 -16.04 2.06
N ALA A 333 -1.76 -16.90 1.88
CA ALA A 333 -1.37 -17.89 2.89
C ALA A 333 -0.93 -17.22 4.21
N CYS A 334 -0.25 -16.07 4.14
CA CYS A 334 0.11 -15.31 5.33
C CYS A 334 -1.13 -14.84 6.11
N LEU A 335 -2.13 -14.32 5.41
CA LEU A 335 -3.37 -13.82 6.00
C LEU A 335 -4.27 -14.94 6.55
N GLU A 336 -4.29 -16.11 5.91
CA GLU A 336 -5.02 -17.30 6.38
C GLU A 336 -4.45 -17.85 7.70
N GLY A 337 -3.18 -17.59 8.00
CA GLY A 337 -2.53 -17.95 9.27
C GLY A 337 -2.85 -17.02 10.45
N ILE A 338 -3.74 -16.03 10.29
CA ILE A 338 -4.13 -15.09 11.34
C ILE A 338 -5.41 -15.56 12.05
N ASP A 339 -5.36 -15.67 13.37
CA ASP A 339 -6.56 -15.72 14.22
C ASP A 339 -7.05 -14.29 14.49
N TRP A 340 -7.97 -13.83 13.65
CA TRP A 340 -8.54 -12.48 13.68
C TRP A 340 -9.30 -12.15 14.98
N ASN A 341 -9.60 -13.15 15.83
CA ASN A 341 -10.22 -12.91 17.13
C ASN A 341 -9.21 -12.48 18.21
N LEU A 342 -7.91 -12.74 17.99
CA LEU A 342 -6.86 -12.50 18.98
C LEU A 342 -6.02 -11.25 18.69
N VAL A 343 -6.08 -10.73 17.46
CA VAL A 343 -5.30 -9.59 17.01
C VAL A 343 -6.14 -8.65 16.16
N SER A 344 -6.04 -7.34 16.43
CA SER A 344 -6.53 -6.31 15.54
C SER A 344 -5.39 -5.72 14.72
N ILE A 345 -5.63 -5.49 13.43
CA ILE A 345 -4.69 -4.80 12.55
C ILE A 345 -5.43 -3.61 11.93
N ASP A 346 -4.95 -2.39 12.14
CA ASP A 346 -5.70 -1.21 11.70
C ASP A 346 -5.56 -1.01 10.19
N THR A 347 -4.35 -1.24 9.68
CA THR A 347 -4.00 -0.98 8.29
C THR A 347 -3.03 -2.00 7.74
N ILE A 348 -3.22 -2.36 6.47
CA ILE A 348 -2.40 -3.35 5.77
C ILE A 348 -2.06 -2.78 4.39
N LEU A 349 -0.77 -2.72 4.07
CA LEU A 349 -0.29 -2.42 2.73
C LEU A 349 0.12 -3.72 2.06
N VAL A 350 -0.57 -4.11 0.98
CA VAL A 350 -0.36 -5.39 0.30
C VAL A 350 0.13 -5.19 -1.13
N GLU A 351 1.11 -5.96 -1.59
CA GLU A 351 1.48 -5.92 -3.01
C GLU A 351 0.29 -6.36 -3.88
N GLY A 352 -0.16 -5.50 -4.79
CA GLY A 352 -1.46 -5.62 -5.48
C GLY A 352 -1.40 -6.01 -6.95
N ASN A 353 -0.23 -6.43 -7.46
CA ASN A 353 0.03 -6.51 -8.90
C ASN A 353 -0.04 -7.93 -9.48
N ASP A 354 -0.54 -8.90 -8.73
CA ASP A 354 -0.55 -10.32 -9.11
C ASP A 354 -1.96 -10.89 -9.32
N ASN A 355 -2.00 -12.12 -9.84
CA ASN A 355 -3.25 -12.84 -10.12
C ASN A 355 -3.95 -13.35 -8.84
N SER A 356 -3.26 -13.42 -7.71
CA SER A 356 -3.80 -13.84 -6.41
C SER A 356 -4.45 -12.69 -5.63
N PHE A 357 -4.20 -11.44 -6.02
CA PHE A 357 -4.66 -10.25 -5.32
C PHE A 357 -6.19 -10.22 -5.12
N GLN A 358 -6.96 -10.78 -6.06
CA GLN A 358 -8.42 -10.87 -5.92
C GLN A 358 -8.83 -11.66 -4.67
N LYS A 359 -8.19 -12.82 -4.40
CA LYS A 359 -8.48 -13.63 -3.21
C LYS A 359 -8.03 -12.95 -1.92
N VAL A 360 -6.91 -12.24 -1.98
CA VAL A 360 -6.42 -11.42 -0.87
C VAL A 360 -7.43 -10.32 -0.53
N ALA A 361 -7.91 -9.60 -1.54
CA ALA A 361 -8.90 -8.54 -1.37
C ALA A 361 -10.24 -9.09 -0.83
N GLU A 362 -10.70 -10.25 -1.32
CA GLU A 362 -11.89 -10.94 -0.81
C GLU A 362 -11.74 -11.33 0.66
N LEU A 363 -10.61 -11.94 1.03
CA LEU A 363 -10.32 -12.30 2.43
C LEU A 363 -10.31 -11.05 3.32
N LEU A 364 -9.56 -10.01 2.96
CA LEU A 364 -9.51 -8.77 3.75
C LEU A 364 -10.88 -8.09 3.84
N THR A 365 -11.66 -8.09 2.76
CA THR A 365 -13.03 -7.54 2.80
C THR A 365 -13.91 -8.34 3.77
N SER A 366 -13.80 -9.67 3.78
CA SER A 366 -14.52 -10.53 4.73
C SER A 366 -14.13 -10.24 6.20
N GLN A 367 -12.90 -9.79 6.43
CA GLN A 367 -12.39 -9.36 7.74
C GLN A 367 -12.66 -7.88 8.04
N GLY A 368 -13.48 -7.19 7.23
CA GLY A 368 -13.92 -5.83 7.49
C GLY A 368 -12.96 -4.73 7.01
N TYR A 369 -12.01 -5.04 6.12
CA TYR A 369 -11.14 -4.03 5.53
C TYR A 369 -11.73 -3.42 4.27
N VAL A 370 -11.42 -2.14 4.05
CA VAL A 370 -11.76 -1.37 2.87
C VAL A 370 -10.48 -1.12 2.06
N ASN A 371 -10.50 -1.42 0.77
CA ASN A 371 -9.48 -0.96 -0.16
C ASN A 371 -9.57 0.58 -0.28
N ALA A 372 -8.64 1.28 0.36
CA ALA A 372 -8.73 2.72 0.57
C ALA A 372 -7.96 3.53 -0.48
N THR A 373 -6.83 3.02 -0.97
CA THR A 373 -6.08 3.59 -2.09
C THR A 373 -5.05 2.60 -2.65
N GLN A 374 -4.70 2.74 -3.93
CA GLN A 374 -3.48 2.17 -4.49
C GLN A 374 -2.29 3.06 -4.08
N LEU A 375 -1.06 2.53 -3.99
CA LEU A 375 0.18 3.28 -3.83
C LEU A 375 1.26 2.54 -4.61
N HIS A 376 1.72 3.09 -5.73
CA HIS A 376 2.66 2.40 -6.60
C HIS A 376 2.11 1.01 -7.01
N ARG A 377 2.75 -0.10 -6.62
CA ARG A 377 2.29 -1.48 -6.87
C ARG A 377 1.45 -2.06 -5.73
N ASP A 378 1.32 -1.33 -4.63
CA ASP A 378 0.67 -1.80 -3.41
C ASP A 378 -0.73 -1.25 -3.25
N VAL A 379 -1.57 -1.95 -2.49
CA VAL A 379 -2.92 -1.52 -2.14
C VAL A 379 -2.99 -1.35 -0.64
N PHE A 380 -3.44 -0.17 -0.21
CA PHE A 380 -3.61 0.19 1.19
C PHE A 380 -5.03 -0.13 1.65
N PHE A 381 -5.14 -1.10 2.55
CA PHE A 381 -6.36 -1.51 3.22
C PHE A 381 -6.46 -0.87 4.61
N VAL A 382 -7.66 -0.42 4.95
CA VAL A 382 -7.98 0.16 6.26
C VAL A 382 -9.15 -0.59 6.86
N HIS A 383 -9.05 -1.02 8.11
CA HIS A 383 -10.17 -1.66 8.78
C HIS A 383 -11.34 -0.67 8.96
N ARG A 384 -12.58 -1.11 8.70
CA ARG A 384 -13.78 -0.25 8.68
C ARG A 384 -14.08 0.47 10.01
N SER A 385 -13.57 -0.04 11.13
CA SER A 385 -13.69 0.65 12.42
C SER A 385 -12.89 1.95 12.48
N MET A 386 -11.89 2.12 11.60
CA MET A 386 -11.01 3.29 11.58
C MET A 386 -11.62 4.44 10.77
N THR A 387 -12.83 4.85 11.12
CA THR A 387 -13.63 5.85 10.37
C THR A 387 -12.89 7.17 10.16
N GLY A 388 -12.23 7.69 11.20
CA GLY A 388 -11.44 8.92 11.11
C GLY A 388 -10.21 8.78 10.19
N LEU A 389 -9.64 7.59 10.05
CA LEU A 389 -8.56 7.34 9.10
C LEU A 389 -9.09 7.22 7.68
N LEU A 390 -10.20 6.51 7.47
CA LEU A 390 -10.88 6.41 6.18
C LEU A 390 -11.20 7.80 5.62
N GLN A 391 -11.74 8.70 6.45
CA GLN A 391 -12.01 10.08 6.06
C GLN A 391 -10.73 10.83 5.66
N LYS A 392 -9.61 10.63 6.37
CA LYS A 392 -8.32 11.24 6.03
C LYS A 392 -7.79 10.71 4.69
N VAL A 393 -7.91 9.41 4.42
CA VAL A 393 -7.52 8.81 3.13
C VAL A 393 -8.39 9.37 2.01
N GLU A 394 -9.70 9.49 2.22
CA GLU A 394 -10.62 10.07 1.23
C GLU A 394 -10.26 11.53 0.88
N VAL A 395 -10.03 12.36 1.90
CA VAL A 395 -9.58 13.75 1.72
C VAL A 395 -8.23 13.78 1.00
N TRP A 396 -7.29 12.90 1.39
CA TRP A 396 -5.99 12.82 0.74
C TRP A 396 -6.12 12.47 -0.74
N ASN A 397 -6.94 11.48 -1.10
CA ASN A 397 -7.20 11.07 -2.48
C ASN A 397 -7.82 12.21 -3.30
N ARG A 398 -8.82 12.91 -2.74
CA ARG A 398 -9.58 13.94 -3.45
C ARG A 398 -8.82 15.26 -3.61
N GLU A 399 -8.03 15.65 -2.61
CA GLU A 399 -7.52 17.02 -2.50
C GLU A 399 -6.00 17.10 -2.50
N VAL A 400 -5.32 16.21 -1.75
CA VAL A 400 -3.86 16.27 -1.58
C VAL A 400 -3.15 15.62 -2.76
N CYS A 401 -3.64 14.45 -3.19
CA CYS A 401 -3.07 13.66 -4.26
C CYS A 401 -2.99 14.42 -5.61
N PRO A 402 -4.05 15.13 -6.07
CA PRO A 402 -3.96 15.94 -7.29
C PRO A 402 -2.95 17.07 -7.19
N ARG A 403 -2.84 17.72 -6.03
CA ARG A 403 -1.87 18.81 -5.78
C ARG A 403 -0.44 18.30 -5.77
N ILE A 404 -0.20 17.11 -5.23
CA ILE A 404 1.09 16.42 -5.37
C ILE A 404 1.37 16.21 -6.85
N ASN A 405 0.47 15.56 -7.59
CA ASN A 405 0.63 15.30 -9.02
C ASN A 405 0.93 16.57 -9.84
N GLU A 406 0.23 17.67 -9.57
CA GLU A 406 0.48 18.96 -10.19
C GLU A 406 1.91 19.47 -9.90
N ALA A 407 2.35 19.40 -8.65
CA ALA A 407 3.70 19.81 -8.26
C ALA A 407 4.80 18.93 -8.90
N LEU A 408 4.47 17.71 -9.33
CA LEU A 408 5.41 16.79 -9.99
C LEU A 408 5.50 16.99 -11.52
N ARG A 409 4.50 17.61 -12.17
CA ARG A 409 4.43 17.83 -13.63
C ARG A 409 5.68 18.50 -14.24
N PRO A 410 6.28 19.54 -13.64
CA PRO A 410 7.43 20.22 -14.25
C PRO A 410 8.71 19.38 -14.32
N GLY A 411 8.82 18.30 -13.54
CA GLY A 411 10.08 17.59 -13.31
C GLY A 411 10.42 16.44 -14.28
N ARG A 412 9.56 16.07 -15.24
CA ARG A 412 9.67 14.82 -16.04
C ARG A 412 9.86 13.54 -15.20
N ILE A 413 9.43 13.53 -13.93
CA ILE A 413 9.53 12.35 -13.07
C ILE A 413 8.28 11.49 -13.30
N ARG A 414 8.32 10.65 -14.34
CA ARG A 414 7.18 9.81 -14.77
C ARG A 414 6.86 8.62 -13.85
N TYR A 415 7.74 8.32 -12.89
CA TYR A 415 7.65 7.09 -12.07
C TYR A 415 6.77 7.22 -10.82
N TYR A 416 6.39 8.44 -10.46
CA TYR A 416 5.64 8.71 -9.23
C TYR A 416 4.46 9.61 -9.60
N SER A 417 3.37 9.02 -10.04
CA SER A 417 2.06 9.67 -9.92
C SER A 417 1.44 9.19 -8.63
N CYS A 418 0.96 10.13 -7.84
CA CYS A 418 -0.09 9.85 -6.89
C CYS A 418 -1.26 9.20 -7.68
N PRO A 419 -1.88 8.12 -7.17
CA PRO A 419 -2.79 7.24 -7.90
C PRO A 419 -3.94 7.94 -8.64
#